data_AF-A0A3Q9RRX3-F1
#
_entry.id   AF-A0A3Q9RRX3-F1
#
_cell.length_a   1.000
_cell.length_b   1.000
_cell.length_c   1.000
_cell.angle_alpha   90.00
_cell.angle_beta   90.00
_cell.angle_gamma   90.00
#
_symmetry.space_group_name_H-M   'P 1'
#
loop_
_entity.id
_entity.type
_entity.pdbx_description
1 polymer ?
#
loop_
_entity_poly.entity_id
_entity_poly.type
_entity_poly.pdbx_seq_one_letter_code
_entity_poly.pdbx_strand_id
1 'polypeptide(L)' 'MKAYQLLITLNHVEPAVWRRVIIPAETHFKRLHDTIQFAMGLAGLSSL' A
#
# COMPACT_ATOMS: atom_id res chain seq x y z
N MET A 1 -14.04 3.35 -15.73
CA MET A 1 -13.35 3.71 -14.46
C MET A 1 -11.85 3.70 -14.71
N LYS A 2 -11.11 4.67 -14.17
CA LYS A 2 -9.64 4.69 -14.25
C LYS A 2 -9.05 4.14 -12.96
N ALA A 3 -7.91 3.47 -13.06
CA ALA A 3 -7.20 2.90 -11.92
C ALA A 3 -5.69 3.05 -12.13
N TYR A 4 -4.97 3.11 -11.02
CA TYR A 4 -3.51 3.04 -11.01
C TYR A 4 -3.07 1.67 -10.52
N GLN A 5 -2.05 1.13 -11.17
CA GLN A 5 -1.31 -0.01 -10.65
C GLN A 5 -0.01 0.49 -10.03
N LEU A 6 0.16 0.28 -8.74
CA LEU A 6 1.30 0.75 -7.98
C LEU A 6 2.18 -0.44 -7.57
N LEU A 7 3.49 -0.30 -7.78
CA LEU A 7 4.50 -1.15 -7.14
C LEU A 7 4.98 -0.43 -5.88
N ILE A 8 4.85 -1.09 -4.73
CA ILE A 8 5.26 -0.56 -3.43
C ILE A 8 6.39 -1.45 -2.92
N THR A 9 7.50 -0.84 -2.51
CA THR A 9 8.67 -1.54 -1.96
C THR A 9 9.02 -0.95 -0.61
N LEU A 10 9.35 -1.80 0.37
CA LEU A 10 9.92 -1.34 1.64
C LEU A 10 11.40 -1.03 1.46
N ASN A 11 11.78 0.21 1.74
CA ASN A 11 13.18 0.62 1.73
C ASN A 11 13.92 -0.02 2.92
N HIS A 12 15.22 -0.24 2.75
CA HIS A 12 16.13 -0.73 3.80
C HIS A 12 15.82 -2.14 4.35
N VAL A 13 15.10 -2.96 3.58
CA VAL A 13 14.83 -4.37 3.91
C VAL A 13 15.44 -5.28 2.86
N GLU A 14 16.24 -6.26 3.31
CA GLU A 14 16.83 -7.30 2.46
C GLU A 14 16.44 -8.70 2.98
N PRO A 15 15.89 -9.59 2.12
CA PRO A 15 15.57 -9.37 0.71
C PRO A 15 14.41 -8.37 0.51
N ALA A 16 14.33 -7.76 -0.67
CA ALA A 16 13.33 -6.72 -0.96
C ALA A 16 11.89 -7.22 -0.75
N VAL A 17 11.16 -6.53 0.13
CA VAL A 17 9.73 -6.79 0.36
C VAL A 17 8.91 -5.81 -0.47
N TRP A 18 8.06 -6.34 -1.34
CA TRP A 18 7.23 -5.53 -2.24
C TRP A 18 5.82 -6.07 -2.42
N ARG A 19 4.91 -5.22 -2.88
CA ARG A 19 3.52 -5.54 -3.24
C ARG A 19 3.10 -4.78 -4.50
N ARG A 20 2.27 -5.41 -5.33
CA ARG A 20 1.56 -4.75 -6.44
C ARG A 20 0.09 -4.63 -6.08
N VAL A 21 -0.46 -3.42 -6.17
CA VAL A 21 -1.86 -3.13 -5.87
C VAL A 21 -2.51 -2.35 -7.01
N ILE A 22 -3.81 -2.52 -7.18
CA ILE A 22 -4.64 -1.74 -8.10
C ILE A 22 -5.57 -0.88 -7.26
N ILE A 23 -5.58 0.43 -7.49
CA ILE A 23 -6.45 1.37 -6.78
C ILE A 23 -7.24 2.24 -7.77
N PRO A 24 -8.49 2.64 -7.45
CA PRO A 24 -9.19 3.65 -8.22
C PRO A 24 -8.39 4.96 -8.33
N ALA A 25 -8.43 5.63 -9.48
CA ALA A 25 -7.68 6.87 -9.69
C ALA A 25 -8.12 8.01 -8.75
N GLU A 26 -9.35 7.95 -8.25
CA GLU A 26 -9.96 8.91 -7.34
C GLU A 26 -9.66 8.59 -5.85
N THR A 27 -8.77 7.63 -5.57
CA THR A 27 -8.39 7.26 -4.19
C THR A 27 -7.68 8.41 -3.49
N HIS A 28 -8.22 8.86 -2.36
CA HIS A 28 -7.57 9.85 -1.50
C HIS A 28 -6.47 9.23 -0.62
N PHE A 29 -5.53 10.04 -0.16
CA PHE A 29 -4.33 9.59 0.55
C PHE A 29 -4.61 8.72 1.79
N LYS A 30 -5.65 9.01 2.58
CA LYS A 30 -6.02 8.14 3.71
C LYS A 30 -6.31 6.70 3.26
N ARG A 31 -7.08 6.51 2.19
CA ARG A 31 -7.42 5.18 1.70
C ARG A 31 -6.24 4.50 1.01
N LEU A 32 -5.37 5.28 0.37
CA LEU A 32 -4.10 4.77 -0.14
C LEU A 32 -3.21 4.27 1.01
N HIS A 33 -3.05 5.05 2.07
CA HIS A 33 -2.33 4.67 3.28
C HIS A 33 -2.88 3.36 3.85
N ASP A 34 -4.20 3.26 4.07
CA ASP A 34 -4.83 2.07 4.63
C ASP A 34 -4.62 0.83 3.71
N THR A 35 -4.65 1.03 2.39
CA THR A 35 -4.35 -0.02 1.40
C THR A 35 -2.91 -0.50 1.49
N ILE A 36 -1.94 0.40 1.63
CA ILE A 36 -0.52 0.07 1.78
C ILE A 36 -0.31 -0.73 3.08
N GLN A 37 -0.88 -0.26 4.20
CA GLN A 37 -0.78 -0.93 5.50
C GLN A 37 -1.35 -2.36 5.43
N PHE A 38 -2.53 -2.52 4.82
CA PHE A 38 -3.16 -3.83 4.67
C PHE A 38 -2.34 -4.77 3.76
N ALA A 39 -1.90 -4.29 2.60
CA ALA A 39 -1.12 -5.09 1.65
C ALA A 39 0.23 -5.57 2.24
N MET A 40 0.81 -4.80 3.15
CA MET A 40 2.05 -5.13 3.85
C MET A 40 1.83 -5.97 5.12
N GLY A 41 0.59 -6.23 5.53
CA GLY A 41 0.28 -6.96 6.77
C GLY A 41 0.49 -6.14 8.05
N LEU A 42 0.51 -4.82 7.94
CA LEU A 42 0.77 -3.87 9.03
C LEU A 42 -0.51 -3.29 9.65
N ALA A 43 -1.69 -3.83 9.28
CA ALA A 43 -2.98 -3.28 9.69
C ALA A 43 -3.15 -3.13 11.21
N GLY A 44 -2.47 -3.95 12.03
CA GLY A 44 -2.51 -3.87 13.49
C GLY A 44 -1.71 -2.72 14.13
N LEU A 45 -0.89 -1.98 13.37
CA LEU A 45 -0.05 -0.89 13.89
C LEU A 45 -0.69 0.49 13.74
N SER A 46 -1.87 0.59 13.11
CA SER A 46 -2.52 1.87 12.79
C SER A 46 -3.56 2.33 13.83
N SER A 47 -3.79 1.52 14.87
CA SER A 47 -4.77 1.78 15.95
C SER A 47 -4.13 1.97 17.34
N LEU A 48 -2.82 2.28 17.39
CA LEU A 48 -2.07 2.69 18.57
C LEU A 48 -1.57 4.12 18.37
#